data_AF-A0A9Q0Y2V6-F1
#
_entry.id   AF-A0A9Q0Y2V6-F1
#
_cell.length_a   1.000
_cell.length_b   1.000
_cell.length_c   1.000
_cell.angle_alpha   90.00
_cell.angle_beta   90.00
_cell.angle_gamma   90.00
#
_symmetry.space_group_name_H-M   'P 1'
#
loop_
_entity.id
_entity.type
_entity.pdbx_description
1 polymer ?
#
loop_
_entity_poly.entity_id
_entity_poly.type
_entity_poly.pdbx_seq_one_letter_code
_entity_poly.pdbx_strand_id
1 'polypeptide(L)'
;SDLERSLHTLDFCRTLLFYISHTASFRKITWLFVRSSNQLEGLPISSQTISQWISTVITLAYEAAKTPLPHVPKGHSTRSIASSTAFLRGVYLTWVCKDAMWSTPSTFAAHYKLD
;
A
#
# COMPACT_ATOMS: atom_id res chain seq x y z
N SER A 1 19.31 11.36 13.34
CA SER A 1 18.42 12.11 14.27
C SER A 1 17.31 11.19 14.79
N ASP A 2 16.49 11.60 15.76
CA ASP A 2 15.33 10.79 16.20
C ASP A 2 14.30 10.57 15.07
N LEU A 3 14.16 11.57 14.18
CA LEU A 3 13.35 11.47 12.97
C LEU A 3 13.86 10.36 12.04
N GLU A 4 15.17 10.32 11.77
CA GLU A 4 15.79 9.29 10.94
C GLU A 4 15.58 7.88 11.50
N ARG A 5 15.75 7.70 12.82
CA ARG A 5 15.47 6.42 13.49
C ARG A 5 14.00 6.01 13.35
N SER A 6 13.08 6.96 13.47
CA SER A 6 11.65 6.73 13.25
C SER A 6 11.35 6.32 11.81
N LEU A 7 11.91 7.03 10.82
CA LEU A 7 11.75 6.70 9.40
C LEU A 7 12.32 5.32 9.04
N HIS A 8 13.39 4.87 9.71
CA HIS A 8 13.92 3.52 9.53
C HIS A 8 12.95 2.42 9.98
N THR A 9 11.96 2.73 10.83
CA THR A 9 10.88 1.78 11.16
C THR A 9 9.80 1.71 10.08
N LEU A 10 9.78 2.69 9.17
CA LEU A 10 8.87 2.78 8.01
C LEU A 10 9.53 2.31 6.70
N ASP A 11 10.73 1.70 6.78
CA ASP A 11 11.44 1.18 5.62
C ASP A 11 10.69 -0.03 5.02
N PHE A 12 10.14 0.18 3.81
CA PHE A 12 9.40 -0.84 3.09
C PHE A 12 10.30 -2.02 2.67
N CYS A 13 11.56 -1.78 2.32
CA CYS A 13 12.50 -2.85 1.92
C CYS A 13 12.74 -3.78 3.10
N ARG A 14 13.04 -3.22 4.27
CA ARG A 14 13.23 -4.01 5.50
C ARG A 14 11.97 -4.78 5.87
N THR A 15 10.80 -4.16 5.76
CA THR A 15 9.52 -4.81 6.03
C THR A 15 9.27 -6.01 5.09
N LEU A 16 9.55 -5.85 3.80
CA LEU A 16 9.43 -6.92 2.82
C LEU A 16 10.43 -8.04 3.05
N LEU A 17 11.69 -7.72 3.38
CA LEU A 17 12.70 -8.72 3.71
C LEU A 17 12.30 -9.53 4.95
N PHE A 18 11.79 -8.86 5.99
CA PHE A 18 11.26 -9.54 7.17
C PHE A 18 10.12 -10.48 6.81
N TYR A 19 9.14 -10.02 6.01
CA TYR A 19 8.03 -10.85 5.55
C TYR A 19 8.50 -12.06 4.75
N ILE A 20 9.43 -11.89 3.82
CA ILE A 20 9.99 -12.99 3.02
C ILE A 20 10.68 -14.01 3.93
N SER A 21 11.49 -13.54 4.88
CA SER A 21 12.19 -14.42 5.83
C SER A 21 11.22 -15.20 6.72
N HIS A 22 10.18 -14.54 7.22
CA HIS A 22 9.17 -15.14 8.09
C HIS A 22 8.29 -16.17 7.36
N THR A 23 8.01 -15.93 6.08
CA THR A 23 7.19 -16.84 5.25
C THR A 23 7.99 -17.95 4.56
N ALA A 24 9.33 -17.95 4.71
CA ALA A 24 10.21 -18.83 3.94
C ALA A 24 9.95 -20.33 4.19
N SER A 25 9.66 -20.71 5.44
CA SER A 25 9.53 -22.12 5.84
C SER A 25 8.31 -22.83 5.26
N PHE A 26 7.27 -22.08 4.89
CA PHE A 26 5.99 -22.63 4.43
C PHE A 26 5.57 -22.15 3.03
N ARG A 27 6.37 -21.31 2.40
CA ARG A 27 6.15 -20.82 1.03
C ARG A 27 6.24 -21.94 0.01
N LYS A 28 5.22 -22.07 -0.84
CA LYS A 28 5.16 -23.08 -1.91
C LYS A 28 5.33 -22.49 -3.32
N ILE A 29 5.37 -21.16 -3.43
CA ILE A 29 5.33 -20.42 -4.70
C ILE A 29 6.20 -19.15 -4.66
N THR A 30 6.46 -18.57 -5.82
CA THR A 30 7.26 -17.34 -6.01
C THR A 30 6.49 -16.03 -5.81
N TRP A 31 5.16 -16.07 -5.60
CA TRP A 31 4.33 -14.88 -5.36
C TRP A 31 4.69 -14.18 -4.06
N LEU A 32 4.85 -12.85 -4.06
CA LEU A 32 5.29 -12.11 -2.86
C LEU A 32 4.44 -12.45 -1.62
N PHE A 33 3.13 -12.24 -1.67
CA PHE A 33 2.22 -12.47 -0.55
C PHE A 33 1.61 -13.87 -0.58
N VAL A 34 1.79 -14.61 0.52
CA VAL A 34 1.28 -15.97 0.72
C VAL A 34 0.37 -16.07 1.94
N ARG A 35 -0.59 -17.00 1.89
CA ARG A 35 -1.47 -17.31 3.01
C ARG A 35 -0.68 -17.93 4.15
N SER A 36 -1.02 -17.54 5.38
CA SER A 36 -0.40 -18.02 6.63
C SER A 36 -1.38 -18.86 7.48
N SER A 37 -2.50 -19.32 6.91
CA SER A 37 -3.53 -20.05 7.67
C SER A 37 -3.88 -21.41 7.07
N ASN A 38 -3.88 -22.41 7.95
CA ASN A 38 -4.45 -23.75 7.76
C ASN A 38 -3.95 -24.48 6.49
N GLN A 39 -4.85 -25.26 5.87
CA GLN A 39 -4.58 -26.14 4.73
C GLN A 39 -4.10 -25.43 3.47
N LEU A 40 -4.25 -24.11 3.39
CA LEU A 40 -3.87 -23.29 2.23
C LEU A 40 -2.58 -22.50 2.47
N GLU A 41 -1.84 -22.81 3.55
CA GLU A 41 -0.57 -22.18 3.86
C GLU A 41 0.43 -22.29 2.70
N GLY A 42 1.08 -21.17 2.39
CA GLY A 42 2.06 -21.06 1.31
C GLY A 42 1.50 -20.80 -0.09
N LEU A 43 0.16 -20.75 -0.25
CA LEU A 43 -0.53 -20.44 -1.50
C LEU A 43 -0.71 -18.92 -1.69
N PRO A 44 -1.03 -18.43 -2.91
CA PRO A 44 -1.09 -17.00 -3.16
C PRO A 44 -2.32 -16.37 -2.50
N ILE A 45 -2.17 -15.12 -2.10
CA ILE A 45 -3.28 -14.29 -1.64
C ILE A 45 -4.00 -13.67 -2.85
N SER A 46 -5.33 -13.56 -2.79
CA SER A 46 -6.10 -12.90 -3.85
C SER A 46 -5.99 -11.37 -3.75
N SER A 47 -6.21 -10.69 -4.87
CA SER A 47 -6.28 -9.22 -4.91
C SER A 47 -7.36 -8.65 -3.98
N GLN A 48 -8.49 -9.37 -3.83
CA GLN A 48 -9.56 -9.00 -2.91
C GLN A 48 -9.11 -9.01 -1.46
N THR A 49 -8.38 -10.05 -1.02
CA THR A 49 -7.84 -10.12 0.34
C THR A 49 -6.82 -9.00 0.59
N ILE A 50 -5.95 -8.71 -0.37
CA ILE A 50 -5.01 -7.59 -0.26
C ILE A 50 -5.77 -6.26 -0.13
N SER A 51 -6.81 -6.04 -0.94
CA SER A 51 -7.66 -4.85 -0.83
C SER A 51 -8.30 -4.74 0.55
N GLN A 52 -8.80 -5.84 1.10
CA GLN A 52 -9.38 -5.87 2.45
C GLN A 52 -8.34 -5.54 3.51
N TRP A 53 -7.15 -6.13 3.44
CA TRP A 53 -6.05 -5.84 4.39
C TRP A 53 -5.67 -4.36 4.38
N ILE A 54 -5.55 -3.75 3.20
CA ILE A 54 -5.26 -2.32 3.07
C ILE A 54 -6.35 -1.49 3.75
N SER A 55 -7.63 -1.74 3.41
CA SER A 55 -8.75 -1.01 4.01
C SER A 55 -8.81 -1.18 5.53
N THR A 56 -8.63 -2.41 6.03
CA THR A 56 -8.65 -2.71 7.46
C THR A 56 -7.51 -2.02 8.20
N VAL A 57 -6.27 -2.06 7.68
CA VAL A 57 -5.12 -1.40 8.31
C VAL A 57 -5.30 0.12 8.37
N ILE A 58 -5.84 0.74 7.31
CA ILE A 58 -6.15 2.16 7.31
C ILE A 58 -7.20 2.46 8.39
N THR A 59 -8.29 1.72 8.44
CA THR A 59 -9.32 1.89 9.47
C THR A 59 -8.75 1.78 10.88
N LEU A 60 -8.00 0.72 11.17
CA LEU A 60 -7.37 0.50 12.47
C LEU A 60 -6.40 1.62 12.86
N ALA A 61 -5.67 2.18 11.89
CA ALA A 61 -4.76 3.29 12.15
C ALA A 61 -5.51 4.57 12.58
N TYR A 62 -6.64 4.88 11.92
CA TYR A 62 -7.48 6.02 12.31
C TYR A 62 -8.14 5.82 13.68
N GLU A 63 -8.60 4.61 13.97
CA GLU A 63 -9.14 4.23 15.27
C GLU A 63 -8.09 4.39 16.38
N ALA A 64 -6.87 3.86 16.16
CA ALA A 64 -5.75 3.99 17.09
C ALA A 64 -5.35 5.46 17.32
N ALA A 65 -5.42 6.30 16.28
CA ALA A 65 -5.17 7.74 16.36
C ALA A 65 -6.34 8.53 16.97
N LYS A 66 -7.49 7.90 17.24
CA LYS A 66 -8.74 8.54 17.72
C LYS A 66 -9.21 9.67 16.79
N THR A 67 -9.00 9.51 15.49
CA THR A 67 -9.42 10.47 14.46
C THR A 67 -10.49 9.86 13.57
N PRO A 68 -11.53 10.62 13.18
CA PRO A 68 -12.56 10.09 12.30
C PRO A 68 -12.01 9.77 10.91
N LEU A 69 -12.47 8.66 10.33
CA LEU A 69 -12.21 8.35 8.93
C LEU A 69 -12.93 9.37 8.05
N PRO A 70 -12.23 10.07 7.14
CA PRO A 70 -12.88 11.02 6.24
C PRO A 70 -13.79 10.31 5.22
N HIS A 71 -13.40 9.12 4.77
CA HIS A 71 -14.13 8.29 3.82
C HIS A 71 -13.83 6.81 4.07
N VAL A 72 -14.69 5.91 3.59
CA VAL A 72 -14.45 4.46 3.66
C VAL A 72 -13.25 4.08 2.78
N PRO A 73 -12.15 3.53 3.35
CA PRO A 73 -10.97 3.18 2.57
C PRO A 73 -11.22 1.98 1.67
N LYS A 74 -10.66 2.03 0.46
CA LYS A 74 -10.65 0.93 -0.52
C LYS A 74 -9.20 0.53 -0.80
N GLY A 75 -8.97 -0.65 -1.40
CA GLY A 75 -7.61 -1.08 -1.77
C GLY A 75 -6.87 -0.08 -2.66
N HIS A 76 -7.60 0.71 -3.47
CA HIS A 76 -7.02 1.76 -4.31
C HIS A 76 -6.85 3.13 -3.62
N SER A 77 -7.33 3.32 -2.39
CA SER A 77 -7.21 4.59 -1.65
C SER A 77 -5.75 4.99 -1.44
N THR A 78 -4.87 4.03 -1.10
CA THR A 78 -3.43 4.29 -0.93
C THR A 78 -2.80 4.86 -2.19
N ARG A 79 -3.09 4.28 -3.37
CA ARG A 79 -2.59 4.77 -4.66
C ARG A 79 -3.13 6.16 -4.97
N SER A 80 -4.39 6.43 -4.63
CA SER A 80 -5.01 7.74 -4.81
C SER A 80 -4.26 8.81 -4.03
N ILE A 81 -4.19 8.65 -2.70
CA ILE A 81 -3.56 9.63 -1.82
C ILE A 81 -2.07 9.82 -2.14
N ALA A 82 -1.34 8.74 -2.43
CA ALA A 82 0.08 8.83 -2.76
C ALA A 82 0.32 9.67 -4.04
N SER A 83 -0.46 9.41 -5.10
CA SER A 83 -0.32 10.11 -6.37
C SER A 83 -0.75 11.58 -6.27
N SER A 84 -1.88 11.85 -5.62
CA SER A 84 -2.35 13.21 -5.37
C SER A 84 -1.36 13.99 -4.51
N THR A 85 -0.80 13.36 -3.47
CA THR A 85 0.22 13.99 -2.62
C THR A 85 1.48 14.32 -3.42
N ALA A 86 2.00 13.39 -4.23
CA ALA A 86 3.17 13.64 -5.06
C ALA A 86 2.95 14.83 -6.01
N PHE A 87 1.80 14.87 -6.68
CA PHE A 87 1.42 15.98 -7.55
C PHE A 87 1.32 17.31 -6.79
N LEU A 88 0.63 17.34 -5.65
CA LEU A 88 0.51 18.53 -4.80
C LEU A 88 1.86 19.01 -4.24
N ARG A 89 2.84 18.11 -4.11
CA ARG A 89 4.22 18.43 -3.72
C ARG A 89 5.09 18.88 -4.90
N GLY A 90 4.52 19.06 -6.09
CA GLY A 90 5.19 19.63 -7.25
C GLY A 90 5.90 18.60 -8.14
N VAL A 91 5.71 17.29 -7.93
CA VAL A 91 6.20 16.28 -8.87
C VAL A 91 5.45 16.42 -10.18
N TYR A 92 6.17 16.51 -11.30
CA TYR A 92 5.52 16.66 -12.61
C TYR A 92 4.57 15.51 -12.89
N LEU A 93 3.41 15.83 -13.46
CA LEU A 93 2.35 14.86 -13.75
C LEU A 93 2.84 13.69 -14.61
N THR A 94 3.77 13.92 -15.53
CA THR A 94 4.37 12.87 -16.37
C THR A 94 5.14 11.84 -15.55
N TRP A 95 5.88 12.28 -14.52
CA TRP A 95 6.58 11.39 -13.59
C TRP A 95 5.60 10.64 -12.68
N VAL A 96 4.58 11.34 -12.16
CA VAL A 96 3.52 10.68 -11.37
C VAL A 96 2.82 9.60 -12.19
N CYS A 97 2.43 9.88 -13.45
CA CYS A 97 1.77 8.91 -14.31
C CYS A 97 2.68 7.74 -14.68
N LYS A 98 3.97 8.00 -14.95
CA LYS A 98 4.96 6.97 -15.23
C LYS A 98 5.11 6.01 -14.05
N ASP A 99 5.32 6.54 -12.85
CA ASP A 99 5.56 5.73 -11.65
C ASP A 99 4.29 5.05 -11.14
N ALA A 100 3.14 5.69 -11.33
CA ALA A 100 1.84 5.08 -11.09
C ALA A 100 1.44 4.08 -12.19
N MET A 101 2.21 3.87 -13.26
CA MET A 101 1.86 2.99 -14.39
C MET A 101 0.52 3.34 -15.07
N TRP A 102 0.18 4.63 -15.20
CA TRP A 102 -0.96 5.06 -16.01
C TRP A 102 -0.53 5.36 -17.44
N SER A 103 -1.24 4.76 -18.39
CA SER A 103 -1.00 4.96 -19.82
C SER A 103 -1.26 6.40 -20.28
N THR A 104 -2.18 7.12 -19.62
CA THR A 104 -2.55 8.48 -19.99
C THR A 104 -2.73 9.40 -18.78
N PRO A 105 -2.36 10.70 -18.89
CA PRO A 105 -2.62 11.71 -17.85
C PRO A 105 -4.10 11.92 -17.55
N SER A 106 -4.99 11.58 -18.49
CA SER A 106 -6.44 11.65 -18.29
C SER A 106 -6.94 10.74 -17.17
N THR A 107 -6.30 9.59 -16.93
CA THR A 107 -6.64 8.71 -15.80
C THR A 107 -6.35 9.36 -14.46
N PHE A 108 -5.28 10.17 -14.37
CA PHE A 108 -4.98 10.96 -13.17
C PHE A 108 -6.06 12.04 -12.96
N ALA A 109 -6.31 12.85 -13.98
CA ALA A 109 -7.25 13.97 -13.90
C ALA A 109 -8.68 13.53 -13.52
N ALA A 110 -9.14 12.38 -14.01
CA ALA A 110 -10.50 11.89 -13.77
C ALA A 110 -10.73 11.29 -12.37
N HIS A 111 -9.67 10.82 -11.69
CA HIS A 111 -9.83 9.99 -10.48
C HIS A 111 -9.00 10.46 -9.27
N TYR A 112 -8.03 11.35 -9.48
CA TYR A 112 -6.97 11.62 -8.51
C TYR A 112 -6.61 13.12 -8.38
N LYS A 113 -7.23 13.99 -9.18
CA LYS A 113 -7.21 15.44 -8.91
C LYS A 113 -8.11 15.70 -7.70
N LEU A 114 -7.52 16.17 -6.61
CA LEU A 114 -8.27 16.70 -5.48
C LEU A 114 -8.75 18.10 -5.91
N ASP A 115 -9.96 18.17 -6.46
CA ASP A 115 -10.70 19.43 -6.53
C ASP A 115 -11.43 19.66 -5.20
#